data_AF-A0A383VKL8-F1
#
_entry.id   AF-A0A383VKL8-F1
#
_cell.length_a   1.000
_cell.length_b   1.000
_cell.length_c   1.000
_cell.angle_alpha   90.00
_cell.angle_beta   90.00
_cell.angle_gamma   90.00
#
_symmetry.space_group_name_H-M   'P 1'
#
loop_
_entity.id
_entity.type
_entity.pdbx_description
1 polymer ?
#
loop_
_entity_poly.entity_id
_entity_poly.type
_entity_poly.pdbx_seq_one_letter_code
_entity_poly.pdbx_strand_id
1 'polypeptide(L)'
;MSALLCMPIQLELAKALVACGARFTFAQLLAAVASRAAVTSRAAAGIACSELESEPKVWMQAYRARGLALPAGMPAVAEALCCGDEFSEDMLGPEGWCVSEGPTATPPHDVLLQQLQDVLVLALKVQQEDLEEEQLDQLEQLLELPAAQQLSPEALQHILDNGIQVQSAHLDGSMTLLLELPAAQQLSPSCVAELLKDFAEQRSSSAQHLLALPAAQQLETEFVVQMLEDAVASDRWELVPQLLRLPAGQQMSSAALQKLLKSAVKAASINSIDRRVSTVTAALDCMEAIRTFPAARQVPSSSVAELLQTAVERHRRDVAMLLIQLPTAQQVSSSIVVQLLQAATQDHDLMLRLGDLPAAQQLSIDALAALLQAAVMDDACCCSEDVLAMPAAQQLNAVMLGQLLQRTRHLDSRAWPEAMRRLAQLPAAQQLNGDTAAVAAVSAAISTAAQQQLYSAAAGGSNGG
;
A
#
# COMPACT_ATOMS: atom_id res chain seq x y z
N MET A 1 -21.49 34.96 -15.93
CA MET A 1 -20.52 34.80 -17.03
C MET A 1 -19.44 35.90 -17.04
N SER A 2 -19.73 37.18 -16.79
CA SER A 2 -18.70 38.24 -16.80
C SER A 2 -17.64 38.17 -15.70
N ALA A 3 -17.86 37.42 -14.61
CA ALA A 3 -16.87 37.26 -13.53
C ALA A 3 -15.74 36.26 -13.86
N LEU A 4 -15.95 35.35 -14.82
CA LEU A 4 -14.94 34.37 -15.25
C LEU A 4 -13.84 34.99 -16.14
N LEU A 5 -14.06 36.21 -16.66
CA LEU A 5 -13.13 36.90 -17.56
C LEU A 5 -12.14 37.83 -16.84
N CYS A 6 -12.18 37.91 -15.51
CA CYS A 6 -11.35 38.84 -14.72
C CYS A 6 -10.45 38.17 -13.68
N MET A 7 -10.30 36.84 -13.71
CA MET A 7 -9.32 36.15 -12.89
C MET A 7 -7.91 36.40 -13.45
N PRO A 8 -6.95 36.85 -12.63
CA PRO A 8 -5.57 37.05 -13.07
C PRO A 8 -4.91 35.69 -13.34
N ILE A 9 -4.71 35.35 -14.61
CA ILE A 9 -4.00 34.13 -15.01
C ILE A 9 -2.50 34.40 -14.82
N GLN A 10 -1.82 33.58 -14.02
CA GLN A 10 -0.37 33.70 -13.84
C GLN A 10 0.38 33.54 -15.18
N LEU A 11 1.50 34.26 -15.33
CA LEU A 11 2.24 34.36 -16.59
C LEU A 11 2.68 32.99 -17.14
N GLU A 12 3.09 32.06 -16.28
CA GLU A 12 3.54 30.73 -16.71
C GLU A 12 2.40 29.85 -17.21
N LEU A 13 1.25 29.86 -16.52
CA LEU A 13 0.04 29.22 -16.98
C LEU A 13 -0.45 29.85 -18.30
N ALA A 14 -0.39 31.17 -18.41
CA ALA A 14 -0.73 31.91 -19.61
C ALA A 14 0.24 31.59 -20.77
N LYS A 15 1.56 31.44 -20.51
CA LYS A 15 2.59 31.03 -21.48
C LYS A 15 2.32 29.61 -21.98
N ALA A 16 2.01 28.69 -21.07
CA ALA A 16 1.61 27.33 -21.42
C ALA A 16 0.36 27.35 -22.29
N LEU A 17 -0.69 28.07 -21.89
CA LEU A 17 -1.93 28.26 -22.64
C LEU A 17 -1.72 28.81 -24.05
N VAL A 18 -0.88 29.85 -24.23
CA VAL A 18 -0.54 30.35 -25.57
C VAL A 18 0.31 29.37 -26.38
N ALA A 19 1.24 28.66 -25.73
CA ALA A 19 1.95 27.56 -26.37
C ALA A 19 1.03 26.40 -26.80
N CYS A 20 -0.21 26.34 -26.32
CA CYS A 20 -1.25 25.39 -26.76
C CYS A 20 -2.13 25.92 -27.91
N GLY A 21 -1.99 27.19 -28.33
CA GLY A 21 -2.94 27.82 -29.25
C GLY A 21 -4.24 28.27 -28.59
N ALA A 22 -4.28 28.39 -27.26
CA ALA A 22 -5.38 29.03 -26.56
C ALA A 22 -5.47 30.51 -26.98
N ARG A 23 -6.66 30.94 -27.39
CA ARG A 23 -6.90 32.33 -27.81
C ARG A 23 -7.38 33.12 -26.61
N PHE A 24 -6.51 33.95 -26.06
CA PHE A 24 -6.91 34.94 -25.08
C PHE A 24 -7.58 36.12 -25.77
N THR A 25 -8.70 36.58 -25.21
CA THR A 25 -9.22 37.89 -25.57
C THR A 25 -8.24 38.96 -25.06
N PHE A 26 -8.14 40.07 -25.79
CA PHE A 26 -7.31 41.22 -25.40
C PHE A 26 -7.64 41.71 -23.98
N ALA A 27 -8.90 41.61 -23.57
CA ALA A 27 -9.37 41.92 -22.22
C ALA A 27 -8.77 40.99 -21.13
N GLN A 28 -8.62 39.69 -21.41
CA GLN A 28 -8.00 38.73 -20.48
C GLN A 28 -6.49 38.99 -20.33
N LEU A 29 -5.81 39.32 -21.43
CA LEU A 29 -4.41 39.73 -21.42
C LEU A 29 -4.21 41.04 -20.63
N LEU A 30 -5.06 42.04 -20.85
CA LEU A 30 -5.04 43.30 -20.10
C LEU A 30 -5.33 43.11 -18.61
N ALA A 31 -6.28 42.24 -18.25
CA ALA A 31 -6.60 41.94 -16.86
C ALA A 31 -5.44 41.25 -16.12
N ALA A 32 -4.72 40.34 -16.79
CA ALA A 32 -3.52 39.69 -16.25
C ALA A 32 -2.36 40.69 -16.07
N VAL A 33 -2.17 41.63 -17.01
CA VAL A 33 -1.16 42.69 -16.89
C VAL A 33 -1.52 43.69 -15.78
N ALA A 34 -2.79 44.09 -15.68
CA ALA A 34 -3.27 45.08 -14.71
C ALA A 34 -3.25 44.56 -13.26
N SER A 35 -3.64 43.31 -13.05
CA SER A 35 -3.55 42.64 -11.74
C SER A 35 -2.12 42.52 -11.24
N ARG A 36 -1.16 42.28 -12.15
CA ARG A 36 0.27 42.21 -11.81
C ARG A 36 0.87 43.58 -11.54
N ALA A 37 0.47 44.62 -12.30
CA ALA A 37 0.82 46.02 -12.00
C ALA A 37 0.33 46.47 -10.60
N ALA A 38 -0.82 45.94 -10.15
CA ALA A 38 -1.34 46.20 -8.81
C ALA A 38 -0.56 45.46 -7.70
N VAL A 39 -0.04 44.26 -7.98
CA VAL A 39 0.81 43.48 -7.06
C VAL A 39 2.23 44.08 -6.98
N THR A 40 2.80 44.49 -8.11
CA THR A 40 4.13 45.13 -8.15
C THR A 40 4.10 46.57 -7.64
N SER A 41 3.01 47.32 -7.82
CA SER A 41 2.79 48.61 -7.14
C SER A 41 2.87 48.48 -5.61
N ARG A 42 2.45 47.33 -5.06
CA ARG A 42 2.53 47.02 -3.64
C ARG A 42 3.94 46.56 -3.21
N ALA A 43 4.77 46.09 -4.13
CA ALA A 43 6.17 45.70 -3.91
C ALA A 43 7.19 46.81 -4.29
N ALA A 44 6.78 47.82 -5.05
CA ALA A 44 7.61 48.91 -5.59
C ALA A 44 7.94 50.01 -4.55
N ALA A 45 8.22 49.60 -3.31
CA ALA A 45 8.90 50.45 -2.34
C ALA A 45 10.45 50.33 -2.43
N GLY A 46 11.02 49.53 -3.36
CA GLY A 46 12.49 49.47 -3.43
C GLY A 46 13.20 48.58 -4.46
N ILE A 47 12.61 48.18 -5.59
CA ILE A 47 13.32 47.36 -6.60
C ILE A 47 13.30 48.05 -7.97
N ALA A 48 14.48 48.12 -8.60
CA ALA A 48 14.69 48.77 -9.89
C ALA A 48 14.13 47.94 -11.06
N CYS A 49 13.29 48.57 -11.89
CA CYS A 49 12.65 47.98 -13.07
C CYS A 49 13.61 47.90 -14.27
N SER A 50 14.42 46.85 -14.38
CA SER A 50 15.19 46.57 -15.62
C SER A 50 14.99 45.16 -16.20
N GLU A 51 14.21 44.28 -15.56
CA GLU A 51 13.93 42.92 -16.08
C GLU A 51 12.61 42.80 -16.86
N LEU A 52 11.72 43.81 -16.77
CA LEU A 52 10.38 43.78 -17.40
C LEU A 52 10.36 43.95 -18.94
N GLU A 53 11.45 44.35 -19.57
CA GLU A 53 11.48 44.64 -21.03
C GLU A 53 11.60 43.38 -21.92
N SER A 54 11.75 42.19 -21.33
CA SER A 54 12.03 40.95 -22.06
C SER A 54 10.84 40.00 -22.21
N GLU A 55 9.79 40.10 -21.38
CA GLU A 55 8.73 39.09 -21.29
C GLU A 55 7.66 39.14 -22.39
N PRO A 56 7.19 40.32 -22.87
CA PRO A 56 6.22 40.37 -23.97
C PRO A 56 6.77 39.79 -25.28
N LYS A 57 8.09 39.93 -25.49
CA LYS A 57 8.81 39.41 -26.67
C LYS A 57 8.75 37.88 -26.76
N VAL A 58 8.75 37.17 -25.63
CA VAL A 58 8.67 35.70 -25.57
C VAL A 58 7.32 35.19 -26.09
N TRP A 59 6.24 35.89 -25.74
CA TRP A 59 4.88 35.54 -26.15
C TRP A 59 4.67 35.62 -27.66
N MET A 60 5.17 36.68 -28.30
CA MET A 60 5.05 36.85 -29.75
C MET A 60 6.02 35.98 -30.54
N GLN A 61 7.21 35.68 -30.00
CA GLN A 61 8.11 34.71 -30.62
C GLN A 61 7.46 33.31 -30.66
N ALA A 62 6.79 32.89 -29.60
CA ALA A 62 6.03 31.63 -29.58
C ALA A 62 4.85 31.65 -30.57
N TYR A 63 4.11 32.77 -30.66
CA TYR A 63 2.99 32.93 -31.59
C TYR A 63 3.43 32.93 -33.06
N ARG A 64 4.53 33.61 -33.39
CA ARG A 64 5.13 33.69 -34.74
C ARG A 64 5.81 32.40 -35.17
N ALA A 65 6.50 31.70 -34.25
CA ALA A 65 7.16 30.42 -34.54
C ALA A 65 6.17 29.33 -34.97
N ARG A 66 4.88 29.48 -34.66
CA ARG A 66 3.80 28.55 -35.06
C ARG A 66 2.95 29.03 -36.23
N GLY A 67 3.33 30.10 -36.92
CA GLY A 67 2.66 30.57 -38.13
C GLY A 67 1.22 31.06 -37.94
N LEU A 68 0.83 31.40 -36.70
CA LEU A 68 -0.50 31.92 -36.41
C LEU A 68 -0.58 33.39 -36.82
N ALA A 69 -1.55 33.73 -37.68
CA ALA A 69 -1.81 35.10 -38.08
C ALA A 69 -2.26 35.93 -36.87
N LEU A 70 -1.85 37.21 -36.80
CA LEU A 70 -2.35 38.14 -35.80
C LEU A 70 -3.89 38.18 -35.85
N PRO A 71 -4.58 38.25 -34.69
CA PRO A 71 -6.01 38.44 -34.67
C PRO A 71 -6.38 39.71 -35.44
N ALA A 72 -7.34 39.63 -36.36
CA ALA A 72 -7.86 40.80 -37.04
C ALA A 72 -8.47 41.76 -36.00
N GLY A 73 -7.88 42.94 -35.86
CA GLY A 73 -8.28 43.93 -34.84
C GLY A 73 -7.40 43.98 -33.59
N MET A 74 -6.22 43.36 -33.57
CA MET A 74 -5.24 43.66 -32.51
C MET A 74 -4.81 45.14 -32.63
N PRO A 75 -4.94 45.97 -31.59
CA PRO A 75 -4.60 47.39 -31.67
C PRO A 75 -3.08 47.54 -31.84
N ALA A 76 -2.65 48.52 -32.64
CA ALA A 76 -1.24 48.73 -32.98
C ALA A 76 -0.34 48.89 -31.74
N VAL A 77 -0.88 49.45 -30.64
CA VAL A 77 -0.21 49.55 -29.34
C VAL A 77 0.05 48.19 -28.71
N ALA A 78 -0.91 47.27 -28.81
CA ALA A 78 -0.75 45.90 -28.30
C ALA A 78 0.25 45.11 -29.15
N GLU A 79 0.23 45.30 -30.46
CA GLU A 79 1.23 44.72 -31.36
C GLU A 79 2.64 45.23 -31.02
N ALA A 80 2.81 46.55 -30.85
CA ALA A 80 4.09 47.17 -30.48
C ALA A 80 4.57 46.72 -29.08
N LEU A 81 3.67 46.66 -28.08
CA LEU A 81 3.94 46.10 -26.75
C LEU A 81 4.42 44.66 -26.81
N CYS A 82 3.76 43.83 -27.61
CA CYS A 82 4.06 42.42 -27.72
C CYS A 82 5.32 42.13 -28.60
N CYS A 83 5.67 43.04 -29.51
CA CYS A 83 6.89 42.94 -30.33
C CYS A 83 8.11 43.61 -29.69
N GLY A 84 7.89 44.47 -28.70
CA GLY A 84 8.92 45.30 -28.08
C GLY A 84 9.46 46.37 -29.03
N ASP A 85 8.60 46.89 -29.89
CA ASP A 85 8.87 48.02 -30.77
C ASP A 85 8.74 49.33 -29.98
N GLU A 86 9.52 50.35 -30.33
CA GLU A 86 9.39 51.69 -29.73
C GLU A 86 8.03 52.31 -30.13
N PHE A 87 7.29 52.82 -29.15
CA PHE A 87 6.00 53.47 -29.41
C PHE A 87 6.21 54.75 -30.22
N SER A 88 5.58 54.85 -31.38
CA SER A 88 5.47 56.13 -32.09
C SER A 88 4.41 57.02 -31.43
N GLU A 89 4.53 58.34 -31.55
CA GLU A 89 3.51 59.29 -31.03
C GLU A 89 2.10 59.00 -31.59
N ASP A 90 2.01 58.49 -32.82
CA ASP A 90 0.76 58.09 -33.46
C ASP A 90 0.09 56.88 -32.78
N MET A 91 0.86 55.99 -32.15
CA MET A 91 0.34 54.85 -31.40
C MET A 91 -0.23 55.27 -30.04
N LEU A 92 0.28 56.33 -29.44
CA LEU A 92 -0.17 56.81 -28.12
C LEU A 92 -1.46 57.63 -28.20
N GLY A 93 -1.90 58.00 -29.40
CA GLY A 93 -3.18 58.68 -29.64
C GLY A 93 -4.38 57.75 -29.41
N PRO A 94 -5.58 58.30 -29.14
CA PRO A 94 -6.80 57.53 -28.86
C PRO A 94 -7.16 56.53 -29.97
N GLU A 95 -6.71 56.77 -31.21
CA GLU A 95 -6.92 55.86 -32.34
C GLU A 95 -6.02 54.61 -32.28
N GLY A 96 -4.85 54.68 -31.63
CA GLY A 96 -3.96 53.54 -31.41
C GLY A 96 -4.46 52.54 -30.35
N TRP A 97 -5.40 52.99 -29.50
CA TRP A 97 -6.03 52.18 -28.44
C TRP A 97 -7.41 51.63 -28.84
N CYS A 98 -8.03 52.17 -29.88
CA CYS A 98 -9.38 51.80 -30.30
C CYS A 98 -9.35 50.59 -31.25
N VAL A 99 -9.69 49.42 -30.70
CA VAL A 99 -10.21 48.31 -31.51
C VAL A 99 -11.69 48.53 -31.73
N SER A 100 -12.14 48.39 -32.98
CA SER A 100 -13.53 48.15 -33.39
C SER A 100 -14.37 47.54 -32.27
N GLU A 101 -15.39 48.26 -31.79
CA GLU A 101 -16.36 47.91 -30.73
C GLU A 101 -17.29 46.73 -31.08
N GLY A 102 -16.80 45.73 -31.80
CA GLY A 102 -17.50 44.48 -32.00
C GLY A 102 -17.14 43.52 -30.86
N PRO A 103 -18.10 43.02 -30.05
CA PRO A 103 -17.80 41.94 -29.11
C PRO A 103 -17.22 40.78 -29.92
N THR A 104 -15.97 40.43 -29.65
CA THR A 104 -15.40 39.19 -30.17
C THR A 104 -16.31 38.07 -29.72
N ALA A 105 -16.89 37.36 -30.68
CA ALA A 105 -17.80 36.27 -30.40
C ALA A 105 -17.11 35.32 -29.41
N THR A 106 -17.74 35.06 -28.27
CA THR A 106 -17.28 34.05 -27.32
C THR A 106 -16.98 32.78 -28.10
N PRO A 107 -15.76 32.21 -28.00
CA PRO A 107 -15.43 31.00 -28.71
C PRO A 107 -16.50 29.94 -28.39
N PRO A 108 -16.93 29.15 -29.38
CA PRO A 108 -17.90 28.09 -29.15
C PRO A 108 -17.37 27.17 -28.05
N HIS A 109 -18.29 26.67 -27.22
CA HIS A 109 -17.98 25.92 -25.99
C HIS A 109 -17.00 24.76 -26.24
N ASP A 110 -17.12 24.08 -27.37
CA ASP A 110 -16.26 22.96 -27.79
C ASP A 110 -14.79 23.37 -27.95
N VAL A 111 -14.52 24.61 -28.40
CA VAL A 111 -13.16 25.12 -28.56
C VAL A 111 -12.52 25.42 -27.21
N LEU A 112 -13.30 25.90 -26.24
CA LEU A 112 -12.81 26.13 -24.88
C LEU A 112 -12.48 24.82 -24.17
N LEU A 113 -13.28 23.77 -24.37
CA LEU A 113 -13.00 22.44 -23.82
C LEU A 113 -11.73 21.84 -24.42
N GLN A 114 -11.54 21.93 -25.73
CA GLN A 114 -10.31 21.45 -26.38
C GLN A 114 -9.08 22.22 -25.89
N GLN A 115 -9.17 23.55 -25.79
CA GLN A 115 -8.07 24.36 -25.28
C GLN A 115 -7.73 24.01 -23.83
N LEU A 116 -8.73 23.75 -22.98
CA LEU A 116 -8.50 23.31 -21.61
C LEU A 116 -7.79 21.94 -21.57
N GLN A 117 -8.17 20.99 -22.42
CA GLN A 117 -7.50 19.70 -22.52
C GLN A 117 -6.03 19.87 -22.93
N ASP A 118 -5.76 20.65 -23.96
CA ASP A 118 -4.39 20.87 -24.45
C ASP A 118 -3.51 21.50 -23.36
N VAL A 119 -4.09 22.39 -22.55
CA VAL A 119 -3.42 23.07 -21.43
C VAL A 119 -3.14 22.12 -20.29
N LEU A 120 -4.10 21.29 -19.91
CA LEU A 120 -3.88 20.27 -18.89
C LEU A 120 -2.81 19.28 -19.35
N VAL A 121 -2.87 18.80 -20.59
CA VAL A 121 -1.84 17.92 -21.16
C VAL A 121 -0.47 18.59 -21.16
N LEU A 122 -0.38 19.89 -21.46
CA LEU A 122 0.88 20.60 -21.44
C LEU A 122 1.37 20.88 -20.02
N ALA A 123 0.49 21.24 -19.09
CA ALA A 123 0.83 21.37 -17.67
C ALA A 123 1.41 20.05 -17.11
N LEU A 124 0.80 18.91 -17.46
CA LEU A 124 1.31 17.57 -17.10
C LEU A 124 2.63 17.22 -17.80
N LYS A 125 2.92 17.81 -18.97
CA LYS A 125 4.15 17.59 -19.75
C LYS A 125 5.34 18.45 -19.34
N VAL A 126 5.13 19.56 -18.62
CA VAL A 126 6.24 20.41 -18.18
C VAL A 126 7.05 19.61 -17.15
N GLN A 127 8.12 18.97 -17.64
CA GLN A 127 9.11 18.27 -16.82
C GLN A 127 9.91 19.30 -16.03
N GLN A 128 9.42 19.68 -14.85
CA GLN A 128 10.24 20.38 -13.87
C GLN A 128 10.49 19.43 -12.69
N GLU A 129 11.77 19.18 -12.43
CA GLU A 129 12.27 18.35 -11.33
C GLU A 129 11.91 18.93 -9.95
N ASP A 130 11.43 20.18 -9.91
CA ASP A 130 10.93 20.89 -8.74
C ASP A 130 9.52 21.43 -9.01
N LEU A 131 8.53 20.53 -9.14
CA LEU A 131 7.13 20.92 -9.04
C LEU A 131 6.89 21.45 -7.61
N GLU A 132 7.04 22.77 -7.45
CA GLU A 132 6.74 23.47 -6.21
C GLU A 132 5.28 23.24 -5.83
N GLU A 133 4.99 23.16 -4.53
CA GLU A 133 3.64 23.01 -3.94
C GLU A 133 2.63 23.98 -4.59
N GLU A 134 3.09 25.15 -5.02
CA GLU A 134 2.32 26.16 -5.76
C GLU A 134 1.72 25.67 -7.09
N GLN A 135 2.37 24.76 -7.82
CA GLN A 135 1.84 24.25 -9.10
C GLN A 135 0.71 23.24 -8.87
N LEU A 136 0.75 22.47 -7.78
CA LEU A 136 -0.38 21.63 -7.38
C LEU A 136 -1.56 22.50 -6.96
N ASP A 137 -1.34 23.57 -6.18
CA ASP A 137 -2.38 24.54 -5.81
C ASP A 137 -3.01 25.21 -7.05
N GLN A 138 -2.20 25.52 -8.06
CA GLN A 138 -2.69 26.09 -9.33
C GLN A 138 -3.51 25.08 -10.14
N LEU A 139 -3.07 23.83 -10.19
CA LEU A 139 -3.82 22.77 -10.85
C LEU A 139 -5.15 22.53 -10.12
N GLU A 140 -5.15 22.51 -8.80
CA GLU A 140 -6.36 22.40 -7.98
C GLU A 140 -7.33 23.55 -8.31
N GLN A 141 -6.86 24.79 -8.31
CA GLN A 141 -7.67 25.96 -8.69
C GLN A 141 -8.23 25.86 -10.13
N LEU A 142 -7.48 25.28 -11.07
CA LEU A 142 -7.96 25.03 -12.42
C LEU A 142 -9.04 23.95 -12.47
N LEU A 143 -8.91 22.90 -11.67
CA LEU A 143 -9.86 21.80 -11.59
C LEU A 143 -11.15 22.19 -10.86
N GLU A 144 -11.10 23.20 -9.99
CA GLU A 144 -12.28 23.81 -9.38
C GLU A 144 -13.13 24.63 -10.39
N LEU A 145 -12.58 24.99 -11.55
CA LEU A 145 -13.33 25.78 -12.53
C LEU A 145 -14.52 24.97 -13.11
N PRO A 146 -15.69 25.61 -13.34
CA PRO A 146 -16.86 24.93 -13.91
C PRO A 146 -16.59 24.23 -15.24
N ALA A 147 -15.63 24.71 -16.03
CA ALA A 147 -15.24 24.08 -17.29
C ALA A 147 -14.53 22.74 -17.07
N ALA A 148 -13.69 22.61 -16.05
CA ALA A 148 -13.03 21.35 -15.70
C ALA A 148 -14.05 20.32 -15.16
N GLN A 149 -15.03 20.81 -14.39
CA GLN A 149 -16.16 19.99 -13.89
C GLN A 149 -17.08 19.49 -15.03
N GLN A 150 -16.99 20.09 -16.22
CA GLN A 150 -17.75 19.72 -17.43
C GLN A 150 -16.91 18.93 -18.45
N LEU A 151 -15.72 18.47 -18.08
CA LEU A 151 -14.91 17.61 -18.95
C LEU A 151 -15.70 16.34 -19.29
N SER A 152 -15.62 15.91 -20.55
CA SER A 152 -16.18 14.63 -20.96
C SER A 152 -15.28 13.49 -20.43
N PRO A 153 -15.83 12.28 -20.22
CA PRO A 153 -15.03 11.14 -19.78
C PRO A 153 -13.94 10.77 -20.80
N GLU A 154 -14.19 10.96 -22.11
CA GLU A 154 -13.19 10.72 -23.17
C GLU A 154 -12.06 11.74 -23.14
N ALA A 155 -12.39 13.00 -22.87
CA ALA A 155 -11.40 14.06 -22.69
C ALA A 155 -10.52 13.76 -21.48
N LEU A 156 -11.12 13.36 -20.36
CA LEU A 156 -10.39 12.97 -19.17
C LEU A 156 -9.52 11.75 -19.46
N GLN A 157 -10.03 10.70 -20.09
CA GLN A 157 -9.24 9.53 -20.49
C GLN A 157 -8.00 9.94 -21.30
N HIS A 158 -8.15 10.79 -22.31
CA HIS A 158 -7.00 11.28 -23.08
C HIS A 158 -5.99 12.06 -22.23
N ILE A 159 -6.43 12.84 -21.25
CA ILE A 159 -5.52 13.53 -20.33
C ILE A 159 -4.78 12.52 -19.46
N LEU A 160 -5.46 11.50 -18.93
CA LEU A 160 -4.86 10.44 -18.11
C LEU A 160 -3.85 9.61 -18.93
N ASP A 161 -4.20 9.20 -20.16
CA ASP A 161 -3.31 8.47 -21.07
C ASP A 161 -2.05 9.27 -21.39
N ASN A 162 -2.20 10.57 -21.64
CA ASN A 162 -1.06 11.47 -21.85
C ASN A 162 -0.23 11.60 -20.58
N GLY A 163 -0.85 11.69 -19.40
CA GLY A 163 -0.17 11.72 -18.11
C GLY A 163 0.70 10.47 -17.91
N ILE A 164 0.12 9.29 -18.11
CA ILE A 164 0.82 8.00 -18.07
C ILE A 164 2.05 8.00 -18.99
N GLN A 165 1.93 8.49 -20.22
CA GLN A 165 3.05 8.50 -21.17
C GLN A 165 4.23 9.39 -20.75
N VAL A 166 3.99 10.42 -19.93
CA VAL A 166 5.02 11.39 -19.53
C VAL A 166 5.93 10.84 -18.43
N GLN A 167 5.56 9.73 -17.76
CA GLN A 167 6.40 8.99 -16.82
C GLN A 167 7.07 9.83 -15.71
N SER A 168 6.45 10.92 -15.27
CA SER A 168 7.02 11.72 -14.17
C SER A 168 6.43 11.30 -12.83
N ALA A 169 7.29 11.08 -11.83
CA ALA A 169 6.89 10.72 -10.48
C ALA A 169 6.01 11.80 -9.81
N HIS A 170 6.06 13.03 -10.32
CA HIS A 170 5.29 14.17 -9.82
C HIS A 170 3.81 14.14 -10.24
N LEU A 171 3.46 13.30 -11.21
CA LEU A 171 2.07 13.19 -11.67
C LEU A 171 1.16 12.58 -10.63
N ASP A 172 1.65 11.82 -9.64
CA ASP A 172 0.80 11.16 -8.66
C ASP A 172 -0.17 12.13 -7.93
N GLY A 173 0.32 13.33 -7.56
CA GLY A 173 -0.54 14.36 -6.95
C GLY A 173 -1.57 14.93 -7.93
N SER A 174 -1.14 15.28 -9.14
CA SER A 174 -2.01 15.83 -10.18
C SER A 174 -3.07 14.84 -10.66
N MET A 175 -2.68 13.58 -10.80
CA MET A 175 -3.53 12.46 -11.19
C MET A 175 -4.61 12.19 -10.15
N THR A 176 -4.26 12.31 -8.87
CA THR A 176 -5.25 12.19 -7.78
C THR A 176 -6.36 13.24 -7.93
N LEU A 177 -6.01 14.51 -8.15
CA LEU A 177 -6.98 15.58 -8.36
C LEU A 177 -7.84 15.38 -9.62
N LEU A 178 -7.24 14.88 -10.71
CA LEU A 178 -7.97 14.56 -11.94
C LEU A 178 -8.98 13.43 -11.75
N LEU A 179 -8.66 12.44 -10.90
CA LEU A 179 -9.53 11.32 -10.57
C LEU A 179 -10.67 11.69 -9.61
N GLU A 180 -10.60 12.85 -8.95
CA GLU A 180 -11.69 13.39 -8.13
C GLU A 180 -12.77 14.10 -8.95
N LEU A 181 -12.51 14.40 -10.23
CA LEU A 181 -13.49 15.05 -11.10
C LEU A 181 -14.74 14.19 -11.33
N PRO A 182 -15.94 14.80 -11.50
CA PRO A 182 -17.17 14.07 -11.83
C PRO A 182 -17.07 13.21 -13.09
N ALA A 183 -16.26 13.65 -14.06
CA ALA A 183 -15.98 12.91 -15.28
C ALA A 183 -15.29 11.57 -15.01
N ALA A 184 -14.45 11.48 -13.96
CA ALA A 184 -13.76 10.25 -13.58
C ALA A 184 -14.74 9.17 -13.10
N GLN A 185 -15.83 9.58 -12.44
CA GLN A 185 -16.88 8.66 -11.99
C GLN A 185 -17.69 8.06 -13.14
N GLN A 186 -17.61 8.65 -14.33
CA GLN A 186 -18.31 8.21 -15.54
C GLN A 186 -17.41 7.40 -16.48
N LEU A 187 -16.15 7.13 -16.11
CA LEU A 187 -15.26 6.29 -16.91
C LEU A 187 -15.84 4.88 -17.05
N SER A 188 -15.62 4.28 -18.22
CA SER A 188 -16.05 2.91 -18.47
C SER A 188 -15.16 1.92 -17.71
N PRO A 189 -15.69 0.74 -17.31
CA PRO A 189 -14.88 -0.29 -16.65
C PRO A 189 -13.69 -0.76 -17.49
N SER A 190 -13.83 -0.80 -18.83
CA SER A 190 -12.74 -1.16 -19.74
C SER A 190 -11.63 -0.12 -19.75
N CYS A 191 -11.98 1.17 -19.74
CA CYS A 191 -11.00 2.25 -19.64
C CYS A 191 -10.27 2.20 -18.28
N VAL A 192 -11.00 2.02 -17.18
CA VAL A 192 -10.37 1.87 -15.85
C VAL A 192 -9.46 0.65 -15.79
N ALA A 193 -9.81 -0.46 -16.43
CA ALA A 193 -8.96 -1.64 -16.53
C ALA A 193 -7.64 -1.34 -17.28
N GLU A 194 -7.71 -0.70 -18.45
CA GLU A 194 -6.52 -0.32 -19.23
C GLU A 194 -5.62 0.65 -18.44
N LEU A 195 -6.20 1.71 -17.90
CA LEU A 195 -5.48 2.68 -17.06
C LEU A 195 -4.83 2.00 -15.85
N LEU A 196 -5.58 1.16 -15.12
CA LEU A 196 -5.04 0.45 -13.96
C LEU A 196 -3.86 -0.43 -14.33
N LYS A 197 -3.89 -1.09 -15.49
CA LYS A 197 -2.77 -1.90 -15.98
C LYS A 197 -1.54 -1.03 -16.23
N ASP A 198 -1.72 0.13 -16.88
CA ASP A 198 -0.63 1.04 -17.18
C ASP A 198 -0.04 1.67 -15.91
N PHE A 199 -0.87 2.16 -14.99
CA PHE A 199 -0.40 2.69 -13.69
C PHE A 199 0.27 1.63 -12.84
N ALA A 200 -0.23 0.40 -12.90
CA ALA A 200 0.37 -0.75 -12.27
C ALA A 200 1.81 -0.95 -12.81
N GLU A 201 1.99 -1.02 -14.12
CA GLU A 201 3.31 -1.18 -14.74
C GLU A 201 4.27 -0.04 -14.35
N GLN A 202 3.77 1.19 -14.22
CA GLN A 202 4.56 2.37 -13.86
C GLN A 202 4.83 2.56 -12.36
N ARG A 203 4.28 1.71 -11.49
CA ARG A 203 4.40 1.82 -10.02
C ARG A 203 3.85 3.12 -9.42
N SER A 204 2.85 3.71 -10.07
CA SER A 204 2.21 4.94 -9.58
C SER A 204 1.30 4.66 -8.40
N SER A 205 1.30 5.55 -7.41
CA SER A 205 0.35 5.50 -6.29
C SER A 205 -1.09 5.81 -6.72
N SER A 206 -1.27 6.46 -7.87
CA SER A 206 -2.57 6.81 -8.47
C SER A 206 -3.46 5.61 -8.78
N ALA A 207 -2.87 4.41 -8.93
CA ALA A 207 -3.63 3.17 -9.07
C ALA A 207 -4.62 2.95 -7.90
N GLN A 208 -4.31 3.42 -6.69
CA GLN A 208 -5.22 3.32 -5.55
C GLN A 208 -6.47 4.19 -5.72
N HIS A 209 -6.30 5.39 -6.29
CA HIS A 209 -7.42 6.31 -6.57
C HIS A 209 -8.31 5.77 -7.70
N LEU A 210 -7.73 5.15 -8.71
CA LEU A 210 -8.50 4.45 -9.75
C LEU A 210 -9.33 3.30 -9.18
N LEU A 211 -8.80 2.52 -8.25
CA LEU A 211 -9.53 1.43 -7.58
C LEU A 211 -10.70 1.94 -6.71
N ALA A 212 -10.71 3.21 -6.33
CA ALA A 212 -11.81 3.82 -5.59
C ALA A 212 -12.99 4.23 -6.50
N LEU A 213 -12.81 4.27 -7.83
CA LEU A 213 -13.86 4.67 -8.75
C LEU A 213 -15.01 3.64 -8.83
N PRO A 214 -16.26 4.06 -9.07
CA PRO A 214 -17.39 3.14 -9.22
C PRO A 214 -17.20 2.12 -10.33
N ALA A 215 -16.54 2.50 -11.42
CA ALA A 215 -16.24 1.62 -12.54
C ALA A 215 -15.27 0.48 -12.16
N ALA A 216 -14.38 0.69 -11.18
CA ALA A 216 -13.49 -0.36 -10.68
C ALA A 216 -14.26 -1.49 -9.97
N GLN A 217 -15.44 -1.19 -9.40
CA GLN A 217 -16.30 -2.19 -8.76
C GLN A 217 -16.98 -3.12 -9.76
N GLN A 218 -17.00 -2.73 -11.04
CA GLN A 218 -17.59 -3.50 -12.15
C GLN A 218 -16.54 -4.26 -12.96
N LEU A 219 -15.28 -4.28 -12.52
CA LEU A 219 -14.23 -5.04 -13.20
C LEU A 219 -14.52 -6.54 -13.17
N GLU A 220 -14.11 -7.23 -14.22
CA GLU A 220 -14.26 -8.67 -14.33
C GLU A 220 -13.33 -9.41 -13.37
N THR A 221 -13.81 -10.53 -12.81
CA THR A 221 -13.05 -11.38 -11.89
C THR A 221 -11.74 -11.88 -12.50
N GLU A 222 -11.74 -12.26 -13.78
CA GLU A 222 -10.54 -12.74 -14.47
C GLU A 222 -9.46 -11.65 -14.56
N PHE A 223 -9.88 -10.42 -14.87
CA PHE A 223 -8.98 -9.27 -14.94
C PHE A 223 -8.36 -8.94 -13.57
N VAL A 224 -9.18 -8.89 -12.50
CA VAL A 224 -8.68 -8.61 -11.14
C VAL A 224 -7.73 -9.71 -10.66
N VAL A 225 -8.01 -10.98 -10.96
CA VAL A 225 -7.11 -12.09 -10.64
C VAL A 225 -5.78 -11.96 -11.39
N GLN A 226 -5.81 -11.63 -12.69
CA GLN A 226 -4.60 -11.40 -13.47
C GLN A 226 -3.78 -10.24 -12.89
N MET A 227 -4.43 -9.14 -12.55
CA MET A 227 -3.77 -7.97 -11.95
C MET A 227 -3.18 -8.27 -10.58
N LEU A 228 -3.83 -9.09 -9.77
CA LEU A 228 -3.28 -9.59 -8.50
C LEU A 228 -2.04 -10.45 -8.73
N GLU A 229 -2.07 -11.37 -9.69
CA GLU A 229 -0.91 -12.19 -10.07
C GLU A 229 0.25 -11.31 -10.55
N ASP A 230 -0.01 -10.29 -11.37
CA ASP A 230 0.98 -9.36 -11.91
C ASP A 230 1.55 -8.42 -10.84
N ALA A 231 0.72 -7.92 -9.93
CA ALA A 231 1.14 -7.09 -8.79
C ALA A 231 2.09 -7.87 -7.88
N VAL A 232 1.74 -9.12 -7.57
CA VAL A 232 2.56 -10.04 -6.77
C VAL A 232 3.87 -10.39 -7.49
N ALA A 233 3.83 -10.69 -8.79
CA ALA A 233 5.02 -10.97 -9.58
C ALA A 233 5.98 -9.77 -9.65
N SER A 234 5.43 -8.55 -9.62
CA SER A 234 6.17 -7.29 -9.65
C SER A 234 6.60 -6.77 -8.27
N ASP A 235 6.32 -7.51 -7.18
CA ASP A 235 6.55 -7.12 -5.79
C ASP A 235 5.79 -5.84 -5.34
N ARG A 236 4.64 -5.57 -5.97
CA ARG A 236 3.76 -4.39 -5.74
C ARG A 236 2.63 -4.72 -4.78
N TRP A 237 3.00 -5.06 -3.55
CA TRP A 237 2.07 -5.54 -2.54
C TRP A 237 1.10 -4.46 -2.03
N GLU A 238 1.39 -3.18 -2.23
CA GLU A 238 0.50 -2.09 -1.81
C GLU A 238 -0.85 -2.12 -2.55
N LEU A 239 -0.88 -2.63 -3.79
CA LEU A 239 -2.10 -2.73 -4.60
C LEU A 239 -2.96 -3.94 -4.22
N VAL A 240 -2.35 -4.98 -3.66
CA VAL A 240 -3.01 -6.26 -3.42
C VAL A 240 -4.20 -6.13 -2.45
N PRO A 241 -4.09 -5.47 -1.28
CA PRO A 241 -5.23 -5.26 -0.40
C PRO A 241 -6.37 -4.46 -1.05
N GLN A 242 -6.05 -3.49 -1.91
CA GLN A 242 -7.05 -2.68 -2.59
C GLN A 242 -7.80 -3.47 -3.66
N LEU A 243 -7.08 -4.28 -4.45
CA LEU A 243 -7.68 -5.19 -5.43
C LEU A 243 -8.54 -6.27 -4.76
N LEU A 244 -8.12 -6.76 -3.60
CA LEU A 244 -8.89 -7.71 -2.79
C LEU A 244 -10.20 -7.10 -2.26
N ARG A 245 -10.27 -5.79 -2.02
CA ARG A 245 -11.50 -5.12 -1.59
C ARG A 245 -12.58 -5.07 -2.68
N LEU A 246 -12.21 -5.21 -3.95
CA LEU A 246 -13.17 -5.19 -5.06
C LEU A 246 -14.10 -6.41 -5.02
N PRO A 247 -15.36 -6.28 -5.47
CA PRO A 247 -16.30 -7.41 -5.54
C PRO A 247 -15.75 -8.59 -6.35
N ALA A 248 -15.08 -8.31 -7.47
CA ALA A 248 -14.38 -9.30 -8.30
C ALA A 248 -13.28 -10.04 -7.54
N GLY A 249 -12.50 -9.33 -6.71
CA GLY A 249 -11.49 -9.95 -5.83
C GLY A 249 -12.12 -10.93 -4.83
N GLN A 250 -13.28 -10.58 -4.26
CA GLN A 250 -13.98 -11.46 -3.32
C GLN A 250 -14.59 -12.72 -3.98
N GLN A 251 -14.82 -12.69 -5.29
CA GLN A 251 -15.38 -13.80 -6.07
C GLN A 251 -14.31 -14.71 -6.69
N MET A 252 -13.04 -14.54 -6.34
CA MET A 252 -11.96 -15.35 -6.91
C MET A 252 -12.09 -16.84 -6.54
N SER A 253 -11.57 -17.69 -7.43
CA SER A 253 -11.52 -19.13 -7.17
C SER A 253 -10.58 -19.49 -6.02
N SER A 254 -10.82 -20.62 -5.36
CA SER A 254 -9.93 -21.15 -4.32
C SER A 254 -8.51 -21.42 -4.84
N ALA A 255 -8.37 -21.78 -6.12
CA ALA A 255 -7.07 -21.99 -6.76
C ALA A 255 -6.27 -20.67 -6.91
N ALA A 256 -6.92 -19.58 -7.33
CA ALA A 256 -6.31 -18.26 -7.40
C ALA A 256 -5.89 -17.78 -5.99
N LEU A 257 -6.78 -17.95 -5.01
CA LEU A 257 -6.51 -17.60 -3.61
C LEU A 257 -5.32 -18.39 -3.04
N GLN A 258 -5.23 -19.68 -3.36
CA GLN A 258 -4.11 -20.54 -2.95
C GLN A 258 -2.78 -20.07 -3.53
N LYS A 259 -2.73 -19.72 -4.83
CA LYS A 259 -1.53 -19.15 -5.45
C LYS A 259 -1.13 -17.84 -4.78
N LEU A 260 -2.10 -16.96 -4.54
CA LEU A 260 -1.87 -15.67 -3.90
C LEU A 260 -1.32 -15.84 -2.47
N LEU A 261 -1.92 -16.72 -1.69
CA LEU A 261 -1.47 -17.05 -0.33
C LEU A 261 -0.05 -17.63 -0.34
N LYS A 262 0.27 -18.51 -1.29
CA LYS A 262 1.62 -19.07 -1.45
C LYS A 262 2.66 -18.00 -1.75
N SER A 263 2.32 -17.07 -2.63
CA SER A 263 3.20 -15.94 -2.94
C SER A 263 3.35 -14.97 -1.76
N ALA A 264 2.28 -14.70 -1.01
CA ALA A 264 2.31 -13.83 0.17
C ALA A 264 3.18 -14.43 1.28
N VAL A 265 3.03 -15.73 1.57
CA VAL A 265 3.88 -16.45 2.52
C VAL A 265 5.34 -16.40 2.06
N LYS A 266 5.61 -16.61 0.77
CA LYS A 266 6.97 -16.53 0.22
C LYS A 266 7.56 -15.13 0.40
N ALA A 267 6.82 -14.08 0.05
CA ALA A 267 7.27 -12.69 0.18
C ALA A 267 7.51 -12.31 1.65
N ALA A 268 6.58 -12.67 2.55
CA ALA A 268 6.72 -12.45 3.98
C ALA A 268 7.87 -13.27 4.59
N SER A 269 8.32 -14.36 3.96
CA SER A 269 9.40 -15.21 4.46
C SER A 269 10.80 -14.83 3.98
N ILE A 270 10.94 -13.81 3.15
CA ILE A 270 12.26 -13.34 2.69
C ILE A 270 12.90 -12.54 3.83
N ASN A 271 13.92 -13.11 4.49
CA ASN A 271 14.69 -12.50 5.58
C ASN A 271 15.71 -11.44 5.11
N SER A 272 15.46 -10.72 4.02
CA SER A 272 16.44 -9.74 3.56
C SER A 272 16.38 -8.49 4.43
N ILE A 273 17.48 -8.23 5.13
CA ILE A 273 17.74 -7.04 5.95
C ILE A 273 17.50 -5.74 5.15
N ASP A 274 17.63 -5.80 3.81
CA ASP A 274 17.48 -4.65 2.91
C ASP A 274 16.12 -4.50 2.22
N ARG A 275 15.20 -5.49 2.28
CA ARG A 275 13.88 -5.28 1.68
C ARG A 275 13.01 -4.47 2.62
N ARG A 276 12.38 -3.47 2.03
CA ARG A 276 11.51 -2.49 2.68
C ARG A 276 10.51 -3.22 3.57
N VAL A 277 10.47 -2.82 4.85
CA VAL A 277 9.48 -3.25 5.85
C VAL A 277 8.06 -3.23 5.26
N SER A 278 7.79 -2.32 4.31
CA SER A 278 6.52 -2.21 3.58
C SER A 278 6.07 -3.48 2.86
N THR A 279 6.99 -4.26 2.26
CA THR A 279 6.64 -5.48 1.52
C THR A 279 6.13 -6.57 2.47
N VAL A 280 6.79 -6.73 3.62
CA VAL A 280 6.38 -7.72 4.63
C VAL A 280 5.04 -7.32 5.24
N THR A 281 4.86 -6.05 5.60
CA THR A 281 3.59 -5.58 6.17
C THR A 281 2.46 -5.72 5.16
N ALA A 282 2.65 -5.33 3.90
CA ALA A 282 1.62 -5.45 2.87
C ALA A 282 1.30 -6.92 2.53
N ALA A 283 2.28 -7.83 2.60
CA ALA A 283 2.04 -9.27 2.47
C ALA A 283 1.21 -9.83 3.65
N LEU A 284 1.46 -9.37 4.88
CA LEU A 284 0.65 -9.73 6.05
C LEU A 284 -0.77 -9.16 5.95
N ASP A 285 -0.93 -7.90 5.52
CA ASP A 285 -2.23 -7.28 5.28
C ASP A 285 -3.03 -8.04 4.21
N CYS A 286 -2.35 -8.51 3.16
CA CYS A 286 -2.93 -9.39 2.15
C CYS A 286 -3.43 -10.70 2.76
N MET A 287 -2.63 -11.37 3.60
CA MET A 287 -3.04 -12.59 4.28
C MET A 287 -4.23 -12.37 5.21
N GLU A 288 -4.26 -11.25 5.94
CA GLU A 288 -5.38 -10.88 6.80
C GLU A 288 -6.66 -10.61 6.00
N ALA A 289 -6.55 -9.93 4.86
CA ALA A 289 -7.67 -9.72 3.94
C ALA A 289 -8.20 -11.06 3.40
N ILE A 290 -7.31 -11.95 2.93
CA ILE A 290 -7.66 -13.29 2.42
C ILE A 290 -8.43 -14.10 3.46
N ARG A 291 -8.06 -14.03 4.75
CA ARG A 291 -8.74 -14.75 5.83
C ARG A 291 -10.24 -14.41 5.91
N THR A 292 -10.64 -13.19 5.53
CA THR A 292 -12.04 -12.76 5.58
C THR A 292 -12.90 -13.35 4.45
N PHE A 293 -12.29 -13.95 3.42
CA PHE A 293 -13.00 -14.36 2.22
C PHE A 293 -13.72 -15.70 2.39
N PRO A 294 -14.94 -15.86 1.83
CA PRO A 294 -15.61 -17.16 1.79
C PRO A 294 -14.77 -18.25 1.10
N ALA A 295 -14.05 -17.89 0.04
CA ALA A 295 -13.17 -18.80 -0.69
C ALA A 295 -12.00 -19.33 0.15
N ALA A 296 -11.60 -18.63 1.23
CA ALA A 296 -10.55 -19.09 2.15
C ALA A 296 -10.94 -20.39 2.85
N ARG A 297 -12.25 -20.65 3.04
CA ARG A 297 -12.77 -21.92 3.58
C ARG A 297 -12.61 -23.10 2.63
N GLN A 298 -12.36 -22.84 1.35
CA GLN A 298 -12.23 -23.85 0.31
C GLN A 298 -10.76 -24.13 -0.05
N VAL A 299 -9.80 -23.48 0.61
CA VAL A 299 -8.38 -23.77 0.40
C VAL A 299 -8.07 -25.17 0.95
N PRO A 300 -7.52 -26.09 0.14
CA PRO A 300 -7.27 -27.46 0.60
C PRO A 300 -6.32 -27.48 1.80
N SER A 301 -6.62 -28.33 2.78
CA SER A 301 -5.84 -28.44 4.03
C SER A 301 -4.39 -28.84 3.77
N SER A 302 -4.11 -29.61 2.71
CA SER A 302 -2.74 -29.96 2.28
C SER A 302 -1.92 -28.74 1.88
N SER A 303 -2.55 -27.72 1.29
CA SER A 303 -1.86 -26.48 0.91
C SER A 303 -1.63 -25.58 2.11
N VAL A 304 -2.60 -25.47 3.02
CA VAL A 304 -2.39 -24.75 4.30
C VAL A 304 -1.28 -25.40 5.10
N ALA A 305 -1.20 -26.73 5.11
CA ALA A 305 -0.13 -27.48 5.75
C ALA A 305 1.25 -27.17 5.16
N GLU A 306 1.41 -27.18 3.83
CA GLU A 306 2.68 -26.82 3.14
C GLU A 306 3.11 -25.38 3.49
N LEU A 307 2.15 -24.45 3.52
CA LEU A 307 2.40 -23.05 3.84
C LEU A 307 2.76 -22.84 5.31
N LEU A 308 2.08 -23.53 6.23
CA LEU A 308 2.41 -23.53 7.65
C LEU A 308 3.81 -24.08 7.88
N GLN A 309 4.15 -25.20 7.24
CA GLN A 309 5.49 -25.77 7.33
C GLN A 309 6.55 -24.79 6.85
N THR A 310 6.32 -24.15 5.70
CA THR A 310 7.23 -23.13 5.16
C THR A 310 7.39 -21.95 6.14
N ALA A 311 6.30 -21.47 6.75
CA ALA A 311 6.35 -20.36 7.69
C ALA A 311 7.10 -20.71 8.99
N VAL A 312 6.87 -21.91 9.55
CA VAL A 312 7.54 -22.41 10.75
C VAL A 312 9.03 -22.64 10.50
N GLU A 313 9.39 -23.31 9.40
CA GLU A 313 10.80 -23.55 9.01
C GLU A 313 11.59 -22.25 8.79
N ARG A 314 10.90 -21.16 8.42
CA ARG A 314 11.48 -19.83 8.25
C ARG A 314 11.42 -18.96 9.50
N HIS A 315 10.94 -19.50 10.62
CA HIS A 315 10.72 -18.80 11.88
C HIS A 315 9.85 -17.53 11.73
N ARG A 316 8.88 -17.56 10.81
CA ARG A 316 7.95 -16.46 10.55
C ARG A 316 6.67 -16.65 11.33
N ARG A 317 6.76 -16.38 12.63
CA ARG A 317 5.65 -16.52 13.59
C ARG A 317 4.37 -15.84 13.13
N ASP A 318 4.42 -14.58 12.72
CA ASP A 318 3.21 -13.81 12.35
C ASP A 318 2.46 -14.45 11.17
N VAL A 319 3.21 -14.96 10.19
CA VAL A 319 2.69 -15.66 9.02
C VAL A 319 2.02 -16.97 9.46
N ALA A 320 2.70 -17.76 10.30
CA ALA A 320 2.15 -19.01 10.81
C ALA A 320 0.87 -18.78 11.64
N MET A 321 0.84 -17.72 12.47
CA MET A 321 -0.31 -17.32 13.26
C MET A 321 -1.53 -16.97 12.40
N LEU A 322 -1.33 -16.23 11.30
CA LEU A 322 -2.41 -15.93 10.36
C LEU A 322 -2.91 -17.20 9.64
N LEU A 323 -2.02 -18.11 9.27
CA LEU A 323 -2.37 -19.37 8.62
C LEU A 323 -3.15 -20.32 9.55
N ILE A 324 -2.78 -20.40 10.85
CA ILE A 324 -3.49 -21.21 11.86
C ILE A 324 -4.95 -20.74 12.03
N GLN A 325 -5.22 -19.45 11.82
CA GLN A 325 -6.56 -18.88 11.91
C GLN A 325 -7.46 -19.19 10.71
N LEU A 326 -6.92 -19.79 9.64
CA LEU A 326 -7.74 -20.24 8.52
C LEU A 326 -8.61 -21.43 8.95
N PRO A 327 -9.90 -21.48 8.59
CA PRO A 327 -10.80 -22.58 8.99
C PRO A 327 -10.28 -23.97 8.58
N THR A 328 -9.56 -24.05 7.46
CA THR A 328 -9.00 -25.29 6.92
C THR A 328 -7.73 -25.74 7.64
N ALA A 329 -7.10 -24.88 8.46
CA ALA A 329 -6.02 -25.28 9.36
C ALA A 329 -6.49 -26.29 10.42
N GLN A 330 -7.78 -26.24 10.80
CA GLN A 330 -8.38 -27.22 11.72
C GLN A 330 -8.46 -28.65 11.14
N GLN A 331 -8.30 -28.79 9.82
CA GLN A 331 -8.36 -30.06 9.09
C GLN A 331 -6.96 -30.59 8.72
N VAL A 332 -5.88 -29.98 9.25
CA VAL A 332 -4.52 -30.48 9.05
C VAL A 332 -4.36 -31.82 9.78
N SER A 333 -3.65 -32.77 9.16
CA SER A 333 -3.46 -34.10 9.75
C SER A 333 -2.58 -34.05 11.00
N SER A 334 -2.81 -34.98 11.94
CA SER A 334 -1.99 -35.10 13.16
C SER A 334 -0.51 -35.30 12.85
N SER A 335 -0.18 -36.05 11.80
CA SER A 335 1.21 -36.25 11.36
C SER A 335 1.93 -34.94 11.02
N ILE A 336 1.24 -34.01 10.36
CA ILE A 336 1.81 -32.72 10.00
C ILE A 336 1.87 -31.82 11.23
N VAL A 337 0.85 -31.82 12.09
CA VAL A 337 0.87 -31.05 13.34
C VAL A 337 2.04 -31.46 14.23
N VAL A 338 2.41 -32.75 14.30
CA VAL A 338 3.62 -33.20 15.01
C VAL A 338 4.87 -32.55 14.42
N GLN A 339 5.03 -32.56 13.10
CA GLN A 339 6.18 -31.96 12.43
C GLN A 339 6.25 -30.45 12.68
N LEU A 340 5.12 -29.76 12.61
CA LEU A 340 5.03 -28.33 12.91
C LEU A 340 5.37 -28.03 14.37
N LEU A 341 4.85 -28.81 15.32
CA LEU A 341 5.15 -28.67 16.74
C LEU A 341 6.63 -28.94 17.05
N GLN A 342 7.24 -29.92 16.37
CA GLN A 342 8.67 -30.22 16.49
C GLN A 342 9.54 -29.09 15.93
N ALA A 343 9.12 -28.44 14.83
CA ALA A 343 9.84 -27.30 14.28
C ALA A 343 9.59 -26.00 15.08
N ALA A 344 8.48 -25.92 15.82
CA ALA A 344 8.11 -24.79 16.66
C ALA A 344 8.59 -24.90 18.12
N THR A 345 9.49 -25.84 18.45
CA THR A 345 10.04 -26.01 19.81
C THR A 345 10.75 -24.79 20.37
N GLN A 346 11.12 -23.85 19.50
CA GLN A 346 11.81 -22.60 19.86
C GLN A 346 10.84 -21.40 20.01
N ASP A 347 9.56 -21.55 19.67
CA ASP A 347 8.57 -20.47 19.71
C ASP A 347 7.33 -20.89 20.52
N HIS A 348 7.35 -20.52 21.80
CA HIS A 348 6.33 -20.84 22.81
C HIS A 348 4.90 -20.54 22.34
N ASP A 349 4.64 -19.35 21.82
CA ASP A 349 3.28 -18.97 21.46
C ASP A 349 2.79 -19.70 20.20
N LEU A 350 3.71 -20.00 19.26
CA LEU A 350 3.39 -20.79 18.10
C LEU A 350 3.08 -22.25 18.49
N MET A 351 3.84 -22.80 19.42
CA MET A 351 3.58 -24.13 19.99
C MET A 351 2.20 -24.19 20.65
N LEU A 352 1.85 -23.21 21.49
CA LEU A 352 0.54 -23.15 22.13
C LEU A 352 -0.60 -23.16 21.10
N ARG A 353 -0.45 -22.34 20.05
CA ARG A 353 -1.48 -22.19 19.00
C ARG A 353 -1.59 -23.40 18.08
N LEU A 354 -0.49 -24.08 17.82
CA LEU A 354 -0.51 -25.38 17.15
C LEU A 354 -1.11 -26.47 18.05
N GLY A 355 -0.89 -26.39 19.38
CA GLY A 355 -1.50 -27.26 20.39
C GLY A 355 -3.02 -27.12 20.51
N ASP A 356 -3.56 -25.95 20.18
CA ASP A 356 -5.00 -25.69 20.13
C ASP A 356 -5.69 -26.38 18.93
N LEU A 357 -4.93 -26.86 17.93
CA LEU A 357 -5.52 -27.50 16.75
C LEU A 357 -6.17 -28.85 17.14
N PRO A 358 -7.33 -29.21 16.55
CA PRO A 358 -8.00 -30.48 16.86
C PRO A 358 -7.10 -31.72 16.68
N ALA A 359 -6.22 -31.68 15.67
CA ALA A 359 -5.28 -32.76 15.41
C ALA A 359 -4.16 -32.88 16.46
N ALA A 360 -3.82 -31.80 17.19
CA ALA A 360 -2.90 -31.84 18.33
C ALA A 360 -3.53 -32.54 19.55
N GLN A 361 -4.86 -32.53 19.66
CA GLN A 361 -5.57 -33.24 20.73
C GLN A 361 -5.62 -34.76 20.48
N GLN A 362 -5.38 -35.19 19.24
CA GLN A 362 -5.40 -36.59 18.79
C GLN A 362 -4.00 -37.16 18.56
N LEU A 363 -2.97 -36.54 19.15
CA LEU A 363 -1.60 -37.03 19.01
C LEU A 363 -1.46 -38.41 19.65
N SER A 364 -0.72 -39.29 18.97
CA SER A 364 -0.32 -40.55 19.56
C SER A 364 0.63 -40.30 20.73
N ILE A 365 0.60 -41.22 21.69
CA ILE A 365 1.49 -41.21 22.86
C ILE A 365 2.95 -41.17 22.42
N ASP A 366 3.31 -41.88 21.34
CA ASP A 366 4.67 -41.90 20.80
C ASP A 366 5.08 -40.54 20.20
N ALA A 367 4.17 -39.87 19.49
CA ALA A 367 4.43 -38.56 18.92
C ALA A 367 4.59 -37.49 20.01
N LEU A 368 3.76 -37.56 21.05
CA LEU A 368 3.88 -36.67 22.20
C LEU A 368 5.19 -36.91 22.97
N ALA A 369 5.59 -38.16 23.17
CA ALA A 369 6.86 -38.50 23.80
C ALA A 369 8.05 -37.98 23.00
N ALA A 370 8.00 -38.08 21.67
CA ALA A 370 9.01 -37.50 20.79
C ALA A 370 9.05 -35.96 20.87
N LEU A 371 7.88 -35.31 20.94
CA LEU A 371 7.78 -33.85 21.08
C LEU A 371 8.34 -33.36 22.41
N LEU A 372 7.99 -34.03 23.52
CA LEU A 372 8.56 -33.74 24.84
C LEU A 372 10.06 -33.95 24.84
N GLN A 373 10.56 -35.02 24.23
CA GLN A 373 11.99 -35.25 24.12
C GLN A 373 12.68 -34.13 23.35
N ALA A 374 12.12 -33.69 22.23
CA ALA A 374 12.66 -32.56 21.45
C ALA A 374 12.67 -31.26 22.26
N ALA A 375 11.55 -30.93 22.94
CA ALA A 375 11.44 -29.73 23.76
C ALA A 375 12.46 -29.69 24.91
N VAL A 376 12.76 -30.84 25.53
CA VAL A 376 13.78 -30.90 26.60
C VAL A 376 15.20 -30.84 26.03
N MET A 377 15.43 -31.36 24.82
CA MET A 377 16.76 -31.31 24.17
C MET A 377 17.14 -29.90 23.71
N ASP A 378 16.17 -29.08 23.30
CA ASP A 378 16.41 -27.71 22.82
C ASP A 378 16.66 -26.67 23.94
N ASP A 379 16.69 -27.08 25.21
CA ASP A 379 16.77 -26.22 26.41
C ASP A 379 15.69 -25.12 26.46
N ALA A 380 14.66 -25.23 25.62
CA ALA A 380 13.53 -24.33 25.51
C ALA A 380 12.55 -24.60 26.65
N CYS A 381 12.93 -24.14 27.85
CA CYS A 381 12.25 -24.44 29.11
C CYS A 381 10.72 -24.25 29.06
N CYS A 382 10.25 -23.16 28.45
CA CYS A 382 8.85 -22.78 28.38
C CYS A 382 8.00 -23.79 27.59
N CYS A 383 8.56 -24.35 26.53
CA CYS A 383 7.83 -25.21 25.59
C CYS A 383 7.44 -26.56 26.22
N SER A 384 8.24 -27.06 27.15
CA SER A 384 7.92 -28.31 27.85
C SER A 384 6.63 -28.22 28.67
N GLU A 385 6.34 -27.04 29.23
CA GLU A 385 5.09 -26.81 29.98
C GLU A 385 3.88 -26.81 29.06
N ASP A 386 3.98 -26.21 27.87
CA ASP A 386 2.88 -26.14 26.92
C ASP A 386 2.52 -27.51 26.37
N VAL A 387 3.53 -28.31 26.03
CA VAL A 387 3.31 -29.69 25.57
C VAL A 387 2.62 -30.51 26.66
N LEU A 388 3.00 -30.31 27.93
CA LEU A 388 2.37 -30.98 29.07
C LEU A 388 0.96 -30.43 29.39
N ALA A 389 0.66 -29.20 28.99
CA ALA A 389 -0.66 -28.60 29.12
C ALA A 389 -1.65 -29.11 28.06
N MET A 390 -1.16 -29.70 26.95
CA MET A 390 -2.02 -30.22 25.88
C MET A 390 -2.92 -31.37 26.39
N PRO A 391 -4.17 -31.48 25.91
CA PRO A 391 -5.06 -32.59 26.28
C PRO A 391 -4.46 -33.98 25.98
N ALA A 392 -3.64 -34.09 24.94
CA ALA A 392 -2.93 -35.33 24.60
C ALA A 392 -2.00 -35.82 25.73
N ALA A 393 -1.44 -34.93 26.54
CA ALA A 393 -0.57 -35.29 27.67
C ALA A 393 -1.31 -36.03 28.79
N GLN A 394 -2.62 -35.85 28.90
CA GLN A 394 -3.45 -36.60 29.84
C GLN A 394 -3.59 -38.07 29.45
N GLN A 395 -3.30 -38.43 28.19
CA GLN A 395 -3.37 -39.79 27.67
C GLN A 395 -2.04 -40.55 27.81
N LEU A 396 -0.98 -39.92 28.35
CA LEU A 396 0.27 -40.61 28.62
C LEU A 396 0.02 -41.81 29.55
N ASN A 397 0.65 -42.94 29.25
CA ASN A 397 0.60 -44.10 30.14
C ASN A 397 1.81 -44.10 31.10
N ALA A 398 1.69 -44.87 32.18
CA ALA A 398 2.73 -44.97 33.22
C ALA A 398 4.10 -45.40 32.65
N VAL A 399 4.12 -46.32 31.68
CA VAL A 399 5.36 -46.82 31.07
C VAL A 399 6.10 -45.71 30.31
N MET A 400 5.39 -44.96 29.47
CA MET A 400 5.97 -43.87 28.69
C MET A 400 6.41 -42.72 29.60
N LEU A 401 5.61 -42.41 30.63
CA LEU A 401 6.01 -41.45 31.67
C LEU A 401 7.31 -41.88 32.35
N GLY A 402 7.44 -43.16 32.74
CA GLY A 402 8.68 -43.71 33.30
C GLY A 402 9.87 -43.59 32.35
N GLN A 403 9.68 -43.85 31.06
CA GLN A 403 10.74 -43.68 30.05
C GLN A 403 11.15 -42.22 29.86
N LEU A 404 10.19 -41.30 29.84
CA LEU A 404 10.45 -39.85 29.78
C LEU A 404 11.26 -39.41 31.00
N LEU A 405 10.81 -39.78 32.21
CA LEU A 405 11.52 -39.49 33.46
C LEU A 405 12.94 -40.07 33.50
N GLN A 406 13.14 -41.26 32.95
CA GLN A 406 14.45 -41.88 32.88
C GLN A 406 15.38 -41.16 31.89
N ARG A 407 14.88 -40.78 30.71
CA ARG A 407 15.67 -40.05 29.70
C ARG A 407 16.09 -38.68 30.21
N THR A 408 15.19 -38.00 30.88
CA THR A 408 15.38 -36.60 31.31
C THR A 408 16.20 -36.46 32.58
N ARG A 409 16.34 -37.54 33.37
CA ARG A 409 17.30 -37.61 34.49
C ARG A 409 18.74 -37.29 34.08
N HIS A 410 19.08 -37.47 32.80
CA HIS A 410 20.41 -37.18 32.26
C HIS A 410 20.57 -35.74 31.74
N LEU A 411 19.49 -34.94 31.72
CA LEU A 411 19.49 -33.59 31.19
C LEU A 411 19.62 -32.61 32.35
N ASP A 412 20.77 -31.94 32.46
CA ASP A 412 21.12 -30.98 33.52
C ASP A 412 20.48 -29.59 33.31
N SER A 413 19.26 -29.57 32.73
CA SER A 413 18.58 -28.32 32.38
C SER A 413 17.89 -27.70 33.59
N ARG A 414 18.04 -26.38 33.74
CA ARG A 414 17.33 -25.57 34.75
C ARG A 414 15.81 -25.59 34.58
N ALA A 415 15.31 -25.95 33.41
CA ALA A 415 13.88 -26.10 33.10
C ALA A 415 13.23 -27.31 33.79
N TRP A 416 14.05 -28.32 34.09
CA TRP A 416 13.58 -29.65 34.43
C TRP A 416 12.74 -29.75 35.71
N PRO A 417 12.99 -28.99 36.80
CA PRO A 417 12.20 -29.06 38.02
C PRO A 417 10.71 -28.75 37.83
N GLU A 418 10.37 -27.84 36.90
CA GLU A 418 8.98 -27.46 36.64
C GLU A 418 8.28 -28.49 35.76
N ALA A 419 8.94 -28.92 34.68
CA ALA A 419 8.47 -30.03 33.84
C ALA A 419 8.24 -31.30 34.68
N MET A 420 9.15 -31.62 35.60
CA MET A 420 9.01 -32.73 36.56
C MET A 420 7.76 -32.59 37.44
N ARG A 421 7.48 -31.38 37.94
CA ARG A 421 6.31 -31.12 38.77
C ARG A 421 5.03 -31.34 37.97
N ARG A 422 4.97 -30.88 36.73
CA ARG A 422 3.84 -31.09 35.82
C ARG A 422 3.68 -32.56 35.44
N LEU A 423 4.76 -33.25 35.11
CA LEU A 423 4.77 -34.69 34.85
C LEU A 423 4.23 -35.48 36.05
N ALA A 424 4.60 -35.10 37.27
CA ALA A 424 4.09 -35.70 38.51
C ALA A 424 2.61 -35.40 38.78
N GLN A 425 2.05 -34.33 38.20
CA GLN A 425 0.62 -33.99 38.29
C GLN A 425 -0.25 -34.76 37.29
N LEU A 426 0.34 -35.41 36.28
CA LEU A 426 -0.42 -36.16 35.30
C LEU A 426 -1.09 -37.39 35.92
N PRO A 427 -2.28 -37.81 35.46
CA PRO A 427 -2.96 -39.01 35.95
C PRO A 427 -2.09 -40.28 35.86
N ALA A 428 -1.23 -40.36 34.85
CA ALA A 428 -0.26 -41.43 34.65
C ALA A 428 0.73 -41.57 35.82
N ALA A 429 1.10 -40.46 36.48
CA ALA A 429 2.01 -40.48 37.62
C ALA A 429 1.36 -41.14 38.84
N GLN A 430 0.04 -40.99 39.01
CA GLN A 430 -0.70 -41.64 40.10
C GLN A 430 -0.73 -43.17 39.92
N GLN A 431 -0.68 -43.64 38.68
CA GLN A 431 -0.63 -45.07 38.34
C GLN A 431 0.75 -45.69 38.59
N LEU A 432 1.81 -44.87 38.69
CA LEU A 432 3.18 -45.34 38.98
C LEU A 432 3.39 -45.74 40.45
N ASN A 433 2.42 -45.54 41.34
CA ASN A 433 2.51 -45.86 42.77
C ASN A 433 2.83 -47.34 43.10
N GLY A 434 2.74 -48.25 42.13
CA GLY A 434 3.16 -49.65 42.28
C GLY A 434 4.63 -49.95 41.95
N ASP A 435 5.33 -49.04 41.26
CA ASP A 435 6.72 -49.23 40.85
C ASP A 435 7.67 -48.39 41.70
N THR A 436 8.33 -49.03 42.67
CA THR A 436 9.22 -48.39 43.64
C THR A 436 10.33 -47.54 43.00
N ALA A 437 10.80 -47.88 41.80
CA ALA A 437 11.86 -47.13 41.13
C ALA A 437 11.35 -45.81 40.52
N ALA A 438 10.17 -45.85 39.89
CA ALA A 438 9.55 -44.67 39.32
C ALA A 438 9.06 -43.71 40.42
N VAL A 439 8.51 -44.23 41.51
CA VAL A 439 8.12 -43.44 42.70
C VAL A 439 9.34 -42.79 43.34
N ALA A 440 10.47 -43.50 43.45
CA ALA A 440 11.71 -42.93 43.96
C ALA A 440 12.24 -41.80 43.05
N ALA A 441 12.14 -41.95 41.73
CA ALA A 441 12.55 -40.91 40.78
C ALA A 441 11.67 -39.66 40.86
N VAL A 442 10.35 -39.83 40.93
CA VAL A 442 9.40 -38.71 41.06
C VAL A 442 9.57 -38.00 42.41
N SER A 443 9.68 -38.74 43.51
CA SER A 443 9.86 -38.16 44.86
C SER A 443 11.21 -37.46 45.02
N ALA A 444 12.29 -38.02 44.46
CA ALA A 444 13.59 -37.36 44.42
C ALA A 444 13.52 -36.05 43.64
N ALA A 445 12.88 -36.04 42.46
CA ALA A 445 12.76 -34.84 41.66
C ALA A 445 11.90 -33.75 42.31
N ILE A 446 10.78 -34.11 42.95
CA ILE A 446 9.97 -33.16 43.73
C ILE A 446 10.79 -32.56 44.88
N SER A 447 11.59 -33.37 45.57
CA SER A 447 12.45 -32.92 46.67
C SER A 447 13.54 -31.96 46.18
N THR A 448 14.18 -32.27 45.05
CA THR A 448 15.19 -31.40 44.43
C THR A 448 14.58 -30.08 43.97
N ALA A 449 13.39 -30.11 43.36
CA ALA A 449 12.67 -28.89 42.94
C ALA A 449 12.33 -27.99 44.14
N ALA A 450 11.85 -28.59 45.24
CA ALA A 450 11.55 -27.86 46.47
C ALA A 450 12.80 -27.23 47.10
N GLN A 451 13.93 -27.94 47.11
CA GLN A 451 15.20 -27.41 47.60
C GLN A 451 15.70 -26.24 46.75
N GLN A 452 15.61 -26.32 45.42
CA GLN A 452 16.03 -25.23 44.54
C GLN A 452 15.19 -23.95 44.72
N GLN A 453 13.88 -24.07 44.97
CA GLN A 453 13.03 -22.92 45.29
C GLN A 453 13.40 -22.26 46.62
N LEU A 454 13.75 -23.05 47.64
CA LEU A 454 14.23 -22.50 48.91
C LEU A 454 15.57 -21.74 48.74
N TYR A 455 16.46 -22.27 47.90
CA TYR A 455 17.73 -21.60 47.58
C TYR A 455 17.54 -20.31 46.77
N SER A 456 16.65 -20.29 45.76
CA SER A 456 16.39 -19.08 44.99
C SER A 456 15.70 -17.99 45.83
N ALA A 457 14.77 -18.37 46.71
CA ALA A 457 14.15 -17.46 47.66
C ALA A 457 15.15 -16.88 48.66
N ALA A 458 16.10 -17.69 49.14
CA ALA A 458 17.17 -17.23 50.03
C ALA A 458 18.18 -16.30 49.33
N ALA A 459 18.50 -16.56 48.06
CA ALA A 459 19.44 -15.74 47.27
C ALA A 459 18.84 -14.39 46.83
N GLY A 460 17.53 -14.34 46.54
CA GLY A 460 16.85 -13.09 46.13
C GLY A 460 16.69 -12.05 47.25
N GLY A 461 16.79 -12.45 48.52
CA GLY A 461 16.59 -11.58 49.69
C GLY A 461 17.77 -10.67 50.05
N SER A 462 18.92 -10.77 49.39
CA SER A 462 20.16 -10.09 49.81
C SER A 462 20.51 -8.79 49.04
N ASN A 463 19.72 -8.37 48.05
CA ASN A 463 20.04 -7.21 47.18
C ASN A 463 19.24 -5.92 47.50
N GLY A 464 18.63 -5.82 48.68
CA GLY A 464 17.83 -4.66 49.11
C GLY A 464 18.40 -3.85 50.28
N GLY A 465 19.72 -3.89 50.50
CA GLY A 465 20.41 -3.19 51.60
C GLY A 465 21.14 -1.94 51.15
#